data_AF-A0A8J8JEB5-F1
#
_entry.id   AF-A0A8J8JEB5-F1
#
_cell.length_a   1.000
_cell.length_b   1.000
_cell.length_c   1.000
_cell.angle_alpha   90.00
_cell.angle_beta   90.00
_cell.angle_gamma   90.00
#
_symmetry.space_group_name_H-M   'P 1'
#
loop_
_entity.id
_entity.type
_entity.pdbx_description
1 polymer ?
#
loop_
_entity_poly.entity_id
_entity_poly.type
_entity_poly.pdbx_seq_one_letter_code
_entity_poly.pdbx_strand_id
1 'polypeptide(L)'
;TYGDALPWAMEYVMKRHKEAAGKTPLELHIHNDFGLATAGALVAVASGIEGLHVTVNGLGERVGLLSLEEIAVALEFLLGVKTNIKLEKLYEVSKIVEEISKVKVAVNKPIVGENQFKYTAGWITWM
;
A
#
# COMPACT_ATOMS: atom_id res chain seq x y z
N THR A 1 2.40 -3.34 14.38
CA THR A 1 1.21 -3.98 14.99
C THR A 1 0.03 -3.04 15.14
N TYR A 2 0.14 -1.93 15.86
CA TYR A 2 -1.01 -1.03 16.11
C TYR A 2 -1.21 0.10 15.09
N GLY A 3 -0.40 0.15 14.02
CA GLY A 3 -0.56 1.13 12.94
C GLY A 3 -0.36 2.60 13.35
N ASP A 4 0.26 2.85 14.51
CA ASP A 4 0.43 4.15 15.18
C ASP A 4 1.82 4.77 14.99
N ALA A 5 2.72 4.05 14.30
CA ALA A 5 4.06 4.54 14.03
C ALA A 5 4.05 5.62 12.94
N LEU A 6 4.64 6.78 13.25
CA LEU A 6 4.84 7.85 12.29
C LEU A 6 5.88 7.44 11.24
N PRO A 7 5.72 7.80 9.95
CA PRO A 7 6.65 7.37 8.90
C PRO A 7 8.12 7.74 9.20
N TRP A 8 8.41 8.93 9.72
CA TRP A 8 9.79 9.31 10.09
C TRP A 8 10.34 8.54 11.30
N ALA A 9 9.47 8.13 12.23
CA ALA A 9 9.89 7.26 13.33
C ALA A 9 10.23 5.86 12.80
N MET A 10 9.46 5.36 11.83
CA MET A 10 9.77 4.10 11.14
C MET A 10 11.10 4.18 10.41
N GLU A 11 11.39 5.27 9.68
CA GLU A 11 12.68 5.47 9.01
C GLU A 11 13.86 5.30 9.97
N TYR A 12 13.81 6.01 11.10
CA TYR A 12 14.86 5.96 12.12
C TYR A 12 15.07 4.53 12.66
N VAL A 13 13.98 3.84 12.99
CA VAL A 13 14.02 2.48 13.54
C VAL A 13 14.54 1.50 12.48
N MET A 14 14.05 1.58 11.25
CA MET A 14 14.38 0.65 10.17
C MET A 14 15.85 0.73 9.74
N LYS A 15 16.41 1.93 9.63
CA LYS A 15 17.85 2.10 9.34
C LYS A 15 18.72 1.39 10.40
N ARG A 16 18.39 1.56 11.68
CA ARG A 16 19.09 0.89 12.78
C ARG A 16 18.92 -0.64 12.73
N HIS A 17 17.72 -1.11 12.40
CA HIS A 17 17.48 -2.55 12.24
C HIS A 17 18.26 -3.11 11.04
N LYS A 18 18.35 -2.37 9.93
CA LYS A 18 19.09 -2.79 8.76
C LYS A 18 20.60 -2.86 9.02
N GLU A 19 21.15 -1.88 9.74
CA GLU A 19 22.53 -1.90 10.22
C GLU A 19 22.80 -3.12 11.10
N ALA A 20 21.90 -3.42 12.05
CA ALA A 20 22.03 -4.55 12.96
C ALA A 20 21.85 -5.92 12.26
N ALA A 21 21.00 -6.01 11.24
CA ALA A 21 20.71 -7.24 10.51
C ALA A 21 21.81 -7.62 9.52
N GLY A 22 22.70 -6.69 9.15
CA GLY A 22 23.78 -6.92 8.20
C GLY A 22 23.25 -7.34 6.83
N LYS A 23 23.52 -8.59 6.43
CA LYS A 23 23.11 -9.15 5.12
C LYS A 23 21.74 -9.85 5.15
N THR A 24 21.15 -10.03 6.31
CA THR A 24 19.85 -10.69 6.43
C THR A 24 18.77 -9.76 5.86
N PRO A 25 17.95 -10.22 4.90
CA PRO A 25 16.82 -9.44 4.41
C PRO A 25 15.82 -9.15 5.53
N LEU A 26 15.23 -7.95 5.50
CA LEU A 26 14.20 -7.57 6.45
C LEU A 26 12.86 -7.38 5.75
N GLU A 27 11.79 -7.69 6.46
CA GLU A 27 10.42 -7.56 5.97
C GLU A 27 9.60 -6.68 6.92
N LEU A 28 8.70 -5.87 6.36
CA LEU A 28 7.78 -5.04 7.13
C LEU A 28 6.38 -5.66 7.15
N HIS A 29 5.82 -5.74 8.36
CA HIS A 29 4.40 -5.96 8.59
C HIS A 29 3.78 -4.76 9.32
N ILE A 30 2.84 -4.08 8.66
CA ILE A 30 2.23 -2.84 9.18
C ILE A 30 0.70 -2.86 9.03
N HIS A 31 0.02 -2.35 10.06
CA HIS A 31 -1.43 -2.13 10.07
C HIS A 31 -1.77 -0.67 9.74
N ASN A 32 -3.01 -0.43 9.34
CA ASN A 32 -3.45 0.85 8.78
C ASN A 32 -4.33 1.69 9.72
N ASP A 33 -4.21 1.53 11.05
CA ASP A 33 -5.02 2.18 12.08
C ASP A 33 -5.19 3.70 11.91
N PHE A 34 -4.14 4.38 11.46
CA PHE A 34 -4.15 5.84 11.21
C PHE A 34 -4.09 6.22 9.72
N GLY A 35 -4.31 5.26 8.81
CA GLY A 35 -4.20 5.50 7.37
C GLY A 35 -2.77 5.71 6.86
N LEU A 36 -1.76 5.34 7.66
CA LEU A 36 -0.34 5.61 7.38
C LEU A 36 0.42 4.39 6.85
N ALA A 37 -0.21 3.24 6.66
CA ALA A 37 0.49 2.01 6.28
C ALA A 37 1.27 2.16 4.96
N THR A 38 0.62 2.70 3.92
CA THR A 38 1.23 2.90 2.60
C THR A 38 2.42 3.86 2.67
N ALA A 39 2.28 4.98 3.40
CA ALA A 39 3.38 5.94 3.59
C ALA A 39 4.55 5.31 4.37
N GLY A 40 4.26 4.57 5.43
CA GLY A 40 5.25 3.86 6.22
C GLY A 40 5.99 2.79 5.41
N ALA A 41 5.29 2.07 4.53
CA ALA A 41 5.90 1.06 3.67
C ALA A 41 6.85 1.66 2.63
N LEU A 42 6.49 2.81 2.03
CA LEU A 42 7.39 3.53 1.11
C LEU A 42 8.67 3.96 1.82
N VAL A 43 8.56 4.49 3.04
CA VAL A 43 9.72 4.86 3.86
C VAL A 43 10.57 3.63 4.20
N ALA A 44 9.94 2.49 4.47
CA ALA A 44 10.65 1.25 4.77
C ALA A 44 11.50 0.76 3.61
N VAL A 45 10.91 0.71 2.40
CA VAL A 45 11.64 0.33 1.19
C VAL A 45 12.77 1.32 0.90
N ALA A 46 12.52 2.63 1.04
CA ALA A 46 13.56 3.65 0.91
C ALA A 46 14.68 3.52 1.97
N SER A 47 14.39 2.90 3.11
CA SER A 47 15.36 2.61 4.18
C SER A 47 16.09 1.27 4.01
N GLY A 48 15.86 0.55 2.90
CA GLY A 48 16.53 -0.71 2.58
C GLY A 48 15.85 -1.98 3.10
N ILE A 49 14.56 -1.90 3.47
CA ILE A 49 13.74 -3.08 3.76
C ILE A 49 13.35 -3.74 2.44
N GLU A 50 13.57 -5.05 2.31
CA GLU A 50 13.41 -5.78 1.04
C GLU A 50 12.04 -6.44 0.85
N GLY A 51 11.32 -6.75 1.93
CA GLY A 51 10.02 -7.42 1.87
C GLY A 51 8.90 -6.61 2.53
N LEU A 52 7.69 -6.75 2.01
CA LEU A 52 6.48 -6.13 2.55
C LEU A 52 5.38 -7.18 2.67
N HIS A 53 4.72 -7.24 3.83
CA HIS A 53 3.49 -7.99 4.01
C HIS A 53 2.30 -7.12 3.61
N VAL A 54 1.47 -7.66 2.73
CA VAL A 54 0.35 -6.94 2.10
C VAL A 54 -0.89 -7.81 2.06
N THR A 55 -2.05 -7.17 1.94
CA THR A 55 -3.31 -7.86 1.68
C THR A 55 -4.08 -7.16 0.57
N VAL A 56 -4.83 -7.95 -0.21
CA VAL A 56 -5.74 -7.41 -1.22
C VAL A 56 -6.82 -6.60 -0.52
N ASN A 57 -7.15 -5.44 -1.08
CA ASN A 57 -8.14 -4.51 -0.54
C ASN A 57 -7.78 -3.93 0.84
N GLY A 58 -6.55 -4.17 1.33
CA GLY A 58 -6.13 -3.80 2.69
C GLY A 58 -6.85 -4.58 3.79
N LEU A 59 -7.41 -5.75 3.49
CA LEU A 59 -8.10 -6.59 4.49
C LEU A 59 -7.16 -6.99 5.63
N GLY A 60 -7.73 -7.17 6.83
CA GLY A 60 -6.98 -7.59 8.00
C GLY A 60 -7.70 -7.22 9.28
N GLU A 61 -7.00 -7.32 10.41
CA GLU A 61 -7.57 -6.97 11.71
C GLU A 61 -7.92 -5.47 11.79
N ARG A 62 -8.97 -5.15 12.55
CA ARG A 62 -9.42 -3.78 12.86
C ARG A 62 -9.78 -3.00 11.58
N VAL A 63 -8.95 -2.04 11.18
CA VAL A 63 -9.15 -1.23 9.98
C VAL A 63 -8.27 -1.69 8.81
N GLY A 64 -7.57 -2.82 8.98
CA GLY A 64 -6.83 -3.47 7.91
C GLY A 64 -5.31 -3.33 7.97
N LEU A 65 -4.68 -3.80 6.90
CA LEU A 65 -3.25 -3.87 6.70
C LEU A 65 -2.81 -3.00 5.50
N LEU A 66 -1.52 -3.05 5.17
CA LEU A 66 -1.00 -2.49 3.93
C LEU A 66 -1.70 -3.08 2.71
N SER A 67 -2.31 -2.21 1.91
CA SER A 67 -3.02 -2.58 0.68
C SER A 67 -2.04 -2.95 -0.44
N LEU A 68 -2.19 -4.16 -0.99
CA LEU A 68 -1.39 -4.69 -2.11
C LEU A 68 -1.46 -3.75 -3.31
N GLU A 69 -2.67 -3.42 -3.76
CA GLU A 69 -2.90 -2.62 -4.95
C GLU A 69 -2.36 -1.19 -4.83
N GLU A 70 -2.42 -0.59 -3.65
CA GLU A 70 -1.86 0.74 -3.40
C GLU A 70 -0.33 0.72 -3.42
N ILE A 71 0.28 -0.19 -2.66
CA ILE A 71 1.74 -0.22 -2.54
C ILE A 71 2.42 -0.72 -3.79
N ALA A 72 1.85 -1.69 -4.52
CA ALA A 72 2.42 -2.20 -5.76
C ALA A 72 2.55 -1.08 -6.81
N VAL A 73 1.48 -0.30 -7.01
CA VAL A 73 1.49 0.85 -7.93
C VAL A 73 2.43 1.94 -7.43
N ALA A 74 2.40 2.26 -6.14
CA ALA A 74 3.28 3.30 -5.58
C ALA A 74 4.78 2.94 -5.71
N LEU A 75 5.16 1.69 -5.48
CA LEU A 75 6.54 1.23 -5.63
C LEU A 75 7.02 1.36 -7.08
N GLU A 76 6.23 0.89 -8.06
CA GLU A 76 6.65 0.93 -9.45
C GLU A 76 6.64 2.34 -10.04
N PHE A 77 5.59 3.13 -9.77
CA PHE A 77 5.42 4.45 -10.39
C PHE A 77 6.09 5.59 -9.63
N LEU A 78 6.14 5.55 -8.30
CA LEU A 78 6.67 6.65 -7.49
C LEU A 78 8.12 6.42 -7.05
N LEU A 79 8.51 5.17 -6.78
CA LEU A 79 9.87 4.84 -6.38
C LEU A 79 10.71 4.15 -7.46
N GLY A 80 10.11 3.76 -8.59
CA GLY A 80 10.82 3.04 -9.66
C GLY A 80 11.30 1.65 -9.25
N VAL A 81 10.71 1.06 -8.20
CA VAL A 81 11.08 -0.26 -7.67
C VAL A 81 10.20 -1.31 -8.33
N LYS A 82 10.81 -2.24 -9.08
CA LYS A 82 10.09 -3.33 -9.76
C LYS A 82 9.58 -4.36 -8.76
N THR A 83 8.27 -4.61 -8.77
CA THR A 83 7.63 -5.58 -7.84
C THR A 83 7.38 -6.95 -8.47
N ASN A 84 7.45 -7.05 -9.80
CA ASN A 84 7.01 -8.21 -10.60
C ASN A 84 5.51 -8.55 -10.46
N ILE A 85 4.72 -7.66 -9.89
CA ILE A 85 3.26 -7.78 -9.84
C ILE A 85 2.71 -7.36 -11.20
N LYS A 86 1.75 -8.14 -11.71
CA LYS A 86 0.98 -7.78 -12.91
C LYS A 86 -0.04 -6.70 -12.54
N LEU A 87 0.34 -5.43 -12.65
CA LEU A 87 -0.48 -4.30 -12.22
C LEU A 87 -1.85 -4.26 -12.93
N GLU A 88 -1.91 -4.72 -14.18
CA GLU A 88 -3.14 -4.83 -14.96
C GLU A 88 -4.17 -5.82 -14.39
N LYS A 89 -3.76 -6.69 -13.45
CA LYS A 89 -4.63 -7.67 -12.79
C LYS A 89 -5.15 -7.22 -11.44
N LEU A 90 -4.69 -6.09 -10.90
CA LEU A 90 -5.04 -5.65 -9.53
C LEU A 90 -6.55 -5.44 -9.34
N TYR A 91 -7.23 -4.84 -10.32
CA TYR A 91 -8.68 -4.63 -10.24
C TYR A 91 -9.47 -5.95 -10.25
N GLU A 92 -9.09 -6.90 -11.12
CA GLU A 92 -9.72 -8.23 -11.19
C GLU A 92 -9.57 -8.98 -9.85
N VAL A 93 -8.36 -9.01 -9.29
CA VAL A 93 -8.07 -9.64 -8.00
C VAL A 93 -8.83 -8.95 -6.86
N SER A 94 -8.88 -7.62 -6.86
CA SER A 94 -9.66 -6.83 -5.90
C SER A 94 -11.14 -7.25 -5.90
N LYS A 95 -11.75 -7.42 -7.08
CA LYS A 95 -13.16 -7.85 -7.22
C LYS A 95 -13.40 -9.28 -6.78
N ILE A 96 -12.49 -10.21 -7.09
CA ILE A 96 -12.56 -11.59 -6.60
C ILE A 96 -12.53 -11.62 -5.07
N VAL A 97 -11.61 -10.86 -4.45
CA VAL A 97 -11.49 -10.82 -2.99
C VAL A 97 -12.68 -10.10 -2.34
N GLU A 98 -13.20 -9.02 -2.92
CA GLU A 98 -14.45 -8.38 -2.50
C GLU A 98 -15.62 -9.39 -2.51
N GLU A 99 -15.74 -10.19 -3.56
CA GLU A 99 -16.79 -11.20 -3.68
C GLU A 99 -16.64 -12.33 -2.64
N ILE A 100 -15.42 -12.84 -2.42
CA ILE A 100 -15.17 -13.94 -1.48
C ILE A 100 -15.31 -13.47 -0.03
N SER A 101 -14.67 -12.35 0.32
CA SER A 101 -14.65 -11.82 1.70
C SER A 101 -15.97 -11.20 2.13
N LYS A 102 -16.85 -10.83 1.18
CA LYS A 102 -18.09 -10.06 1.40
C LYS A 102 -17.86 -8.67 2.00
N VAL A 103 -16.62 -8.19 2.00
CA VAL A 103 -16.27 -6.82 2.41
C VAL A 103 -16.23 -5.96 1.15
N LYS A 104 -17.16 -5.00 1.07
CA LYS A 104 -17.23 -4.09 -0.07
C LYS A 104 -16.04 -3.15 -0.11
N VAL A 105 -15.52 -2.91 -1.31
CA VAL A 105 -14.52 -1.88 -1.56
C VAL A 105 -15.22 -0.52 -1.66
N ALA A 106 -14.68 0.48 -0.97
CA ALA A 106 -15.18 1.84 -1.09
C ALA A 106 -15.04 2.33 -2.54
N VAL A 107 -16.08 2.99 -3.08
CA VAL A 107 -16.09 3.46 -4.46
C VAL A 107 -14.94 4.43 -4.78
N ASN A 108 -14.42 5.12 -3.78
CA ASN A 108 -13.30 6.06 -3.87
C ASN A 108 -11.97 5.49 -3.33
N LYS A 109 -11.86 4.17 -3.13
CA LYS A 109 -10.60 3.54 -2.73
C LYS A 109 -9.52 3.82 -3.79
N PRO A 110 -8.30 4.20 -3.40
CA PRO A 110 -7.23 4.40 -4.37
C PRO A 110 -6.97 3.14 -5.23
N ILE A 111 -6.59 3.36 -6.49
CA ILE A 111 -6.24 2.33 -7.50
C ILE A 111 -7.42 1.49 -7.99
N VAL A 112 -8.20 0.87 -7.10
CA VAL A 112 -9.23 -0.13 -7.44
C VAL A 112 -10.67 0.33 -7.18
N GLY A 113 -10.88 1.51 -6.59
CA GLY A 113 -12.20 2.08 -6.41
C GLY A 113 -12.84 2.46 -7.75
N GLU A 114 -14.14 2.22 -7.90
CA GLU A 114 -14.88 2.47 -9.14
C GLU A 114 -14.80 3.93 -9.63
N ASN A 115 -14.56 4.87 -8.74
CA ASN A 115 -14.46 6.29 -9.07
C ASN A 115 -13.05 6.72 -9.51
N GLN A 116 -12.02 5.87 -9.39
CA GLN A 116 -10.64 6.22 -9.72
C GLN A 116 -10.47 6.78 -11.15
N PHE A 117 -11.32 6.34 -12.08
CA PHE A 117 -11.32 6.79 -13.49
C PHE A 117 -12.60 7.55 -13.90
N LYS A 118 -13.46 7.89 -12.93
CA LYS A 118 -14.65 8.71 -13.18
C LYS A 118 -14.29 10.19 -12.98
N TYR A 119 -14.45 10.98 -14.02
CA TYR A 119 -14.26 12.43 -13.98
C TYR A 119 -15.63 13.10 -13.81
N THR A 120 -15.89 13.73 -12.66
CA THR A 120 -17.18 14.41 -12.40
C THR A 120 -17.02 15.91 -12.10
N ALA A 121 -15.80 16.38 -11.81
CA ALA A 121 -15.48 17.80 -11.74
C ALA A 121 -14.68 18.21 -12.98
N GLY A 122 -15.36 18.83 -13.95
CA GLY A 122 -14.77 19.19 -15.23
C GLY A 122 -15.67 20.06 -16.10
N TRP A 123 -16.29 21.10 -15.52
CA TRP A 123 -16.54 22.31 -16.31
C TRP A 123 -15.19 23.01 -16.54
N ILE A 124 -14.38 22.45 -17.42
CA ILE A 124 -13.42 23.22 -18.22
C ILE A 124 -13.99 23.16 -19.64
N THR A 125 -14.98 24.00 -19.88
CA THR A 125 -15.25 24.45 -21.24
C THR A 125 -14.04 25.25 -21.67
N TRP A 126 -13.42 24.88 -22.78
CA TRP A 126 -12.56 25.77 -23.53
C TRP A 126 -13.39 27.01 -23.91
N MET A 127 -13.14 28.13 -23.21
CA MET A 127 -13.26 29.49 -23.75
C MET A 127 -11.86 29.96 -24.12
#